data_AF-A0A2V5VVD9-F1
#
_entry.id   AF-A0A2V5VVD9-F1
#
_cell.length_a   1.000
_cell.length_b   1.000
_cell.length_c   1.000
_cell.angle_alpha   90.00
_cell.angle_beta   90.00
_cell.angle_gamma   90.00
#
_symmetry.space_group_name_H-M   'P 1'
#
loop_
_entity.id
_entity.type
_entity.pdbx_description
1 polymer ?
#
loop_
_entity_poly.entity_id
_entity_poly.type
_entity_poly.pdbx_seq_one_letter_code
_entity_poly.pdbx_strand_id
1 'polypeptide(L)' 'MGTVVEIIEAVKKLTSNQKSEFLSKLAKIDFDDAWDKQIEADANAGRLDFLWEEAKEDIKKGQTRPLDEVLGRD' A
#
# COMPACT_ATOMS: atom_id res chain seq x y z
N MET A 1 8.36 11.26 23.49
CA MET A 1 8.23 10.58 22.18
C MET A 1 8.92 9.24 22.35
N GLY A 2 8.20 8.12 22.26
CA GLY A 2 8.79 6.80 22.49
C GLY A 2 9.52 6.30 21.24
N THR A 3 10.68 5.68 21.42
CA THR A 3 11.37 4.97 20.33
C THR A 3 10.57 3.73 19.92
N VAL A 4 10.81 3.21 18.71
CA VAL A 4 10.21 1.94 18.25
C VAL A 4 10.49 0.81 19.26
N VAL A 5 11.70 0.80 19.84
CA VAL A 5 12.10 -0.16 20.87
C VAL A 5 11.20 -0.08 22.09
N GLU A 6 10.96 1.12 22.62
CA GLU A 6 10.11 1.33 23.80
C GLU A 6 8.64 0.94 23.54
N ILE A 7 8.12 1.21 22.33
CA ILE A 7 6.77 0.79 21.94
C ILE A 7 6.67 -0.74 21.92
N ILE A 8 7.64 -1.42 21.33
CA ILE A 8 7.66 -2.89 21.29
C ILE A 8 7.77 -3.49 22.69
N GLU A 9 8.57 -2.90 23.58
CA GLU A 9 8.64 -3.34 24.98
C GLU A 9 7.33 -3.13 25.73
N ALA A 10 6.62 -2.03 25.48
CA ALA A 10 5.31 -1.79 26.07
C ALA A 10 4.27 -2.82 25.56
N VAL A 11 4.25 -3.11 24.27
CA VAL A 11 3.34 -4.09 23.65
C VAL A 11 3.58 -5.51 24.20
N LYS A 12 4.84 -5.87 24.46
CA LYS A 12 5.19 -7.18 25.08
C LYS A 12 4.57 -7.36 26.45
N LYS A 13 4.43 -6.29 27.24
CA LYS A 13 3.88 -6.30 28.61
C LYS A 13 2.34 -6.35 28.66
N LEU A 14 1.66 -6.22 27.52
CA LEU A 14 0.19 -6.24 27.45
C LEU A 14 -0.37 -7.65 27.71
N THR A 15 -1.53 -7.68 28.36
CA THR A 15 -2.37 -8.89 28.45
C THR A 15 -2.96 -9.26 27.08
N SER A 16 -3.47 -10.48 26.92
CA SER A 16 -4.06 -10.95 25.66
C SER A 16 -5.20 -10.06 25.15
N ASN A 17 -6.07 -9.58 26.06
CA ASN A 17 -7.16 -8.66 25.68
C ASN A 17 -6.63 -7.31 25.19
N GLN A 18 -5.62 -6.77 25.87
CA GLN A 18 -5.01 -5.50 25.49
C GLN A 18 -4.22 -5.61 24.17
N LYS A 19 -3.63 -6.77 23.87
CA LYS A 19 -3.01 -7.03 22.56
C LYS A 19 -4.04 -7.03 21.44
N SER A 20 -5.20 -7.65 21.66
CA SER A 20 -6.31 -7.64 20.69
C SER A 20 -6.81 -6.21 20.44
N GLU A 21 -7.01 -5.43 21.50
CA GLU A 21 -7.39 -4.02 21.38
C GLU A 21 -6.32 -3.19 20.66
N PHE A 22 -5.04 -3.40 20.99
CA PHE A 22 -3.91 -2.75 20.32
C PHE A 22 -3.90 -3.05 18.82
N LEU A 23 -4.04 -4.32 18.42
CA LEU A 23 -4.08 -4.70 17.01
C LEU A 23 -5.30 -4.10 16.28
N SER A 24 -6.48 -4.07 16.92
CA SER A 24 -7.67 -3.45 16.34
C SER A 24 -7.50 -1.95 16.10
N LYS A 25 -6.78 -1.26 16.98
CA LYS A 25 -6.45 0.17 16.80
C LYS A 25 -5.33 0.37 15.79
N LEU A 26 -4.31 -0.49 15.81
CA LEU A 26 -3.18 -0.46 14.88
C LEU A 26 -3.65 -0.64 13.44
N ALA A 27 -4.64 -1.51 13.19
CA ALA A 27 -5.23 -1.71 11.86
C ALA A 27 -5.99 -0.48 11.32
N LYS A 28 -6.30 0.51 12.17
CA LYS A 28 -6.90 1.79 11.76
C LYS A 28 -5.87 2.89 11.58
N ILE A 29 -4.62 2.64 11.97
CA ILE A 29 -3.52 3.54 11.67
C ILE A 29 -3.15 3.26 10.23
N ASP A 30 -3.29 4.30 9.41
CA ASP A 30 -2.84 4.28 8.05
C ASP A 30 -1.30 4.41 8.04
N PHE A 31 -0.62 3.29 7.83
CA PHE A 31 0.83 3.25 7.67
C PHE A 31 1.26 3.62 6.24
N ASP A 32 0.34 3.61 5.29
CA ASP A 32 0.57 3.73 3.85
C ASP A 32 0.18 5.11 3.28
N ASP A 33 -0.43 5.97 4.10
CA ASP A 33 -0.86 7.34 3.79
C ASP A 33 0.27 8.23 3.20
N ALA A 34 1.54 7.95 3.54
CA ALA A 34 2.67 8.68 2.98
C ALA A 34 2.97 8.27 1.53
N TRP A 35 2.84 6.97 1.23
CA TRP A 35 3.02 6.44 -0.12
C TRP A 35 1.86 6.83 -1.01
N ASP A 36 0.62 6.75 -0.53
CA ASP A 36 -0.56 7.17 -1.28
C ASP A 36 -0.51 8.68 -1.61
N LYS A 37 -0.19 9.53 -0.64
CA LYS A 37 -0.01 10.98 -0.88
C LYS A 37 1.13 11.28 -1.83
N GLN A 38 2.21 10.51 -1.78
CA GLN A 38 3.34 10.70 -2.68
C GLN A 38 2.98 10.28 -4.12
N ILE A 39 2.32 9.14 -4.30
CA ILE A 39 1.84 8.69 -5.60
C ILE A 39 0.83 9.67 -6.19
N GLU A 40 -0.10 10.19 -5.38
CA GLU A 40 -1.05 11.21 -5.82
C GLU A 40 -0.34 12.52 -6.22
N ALA A 41 0.64 12.97 -5.44
CA ALA A 41 1.44 14.15 -5.79
C ALA A 41 2.28 13.94 -7.06
N ASP A 42 2.85 12.75 -7.25
CA ASP A 42 3.65 12.38 -8.43
C ASP A 42 2.77 12.30 -9.68
N ALA A 43 1.58 11.70 -9.56
CA ALA A 43 0.57 11.66 -10.62
C ALA A 43 0.13 13.08 -11.02
N ASN A 44 -0.22 13.93 -10.04
CA ASN A 44 -0.62 15.32 -10.30
C ASN A 44 0.51 16.18 -10.90
N ALA A 45 1.76 15.85 -10.61
CA ALA A 45 2.92 16.52 -11.18
C ALA A 45 3.32 15.97 -12.57
N GLY A 46 2.60 14.97 -13.10
CA GLY A 46 2.91 14.32 -14.37
C GLY A 46 4.17 13.44 -14.33
N ARG A 47 4.71 13.15 -13.14
CA ARG A 47 5.92 12.33 -12.99
C ARG A 47 5.70 10.88 -13.40
N LEU A 48 4.45 10.43 -13.41
CA LEU A 48 4.08 9.06 -13.77
C LEU A 48 3.55 8.94 -15.20
N ASP A 49 3.49 10.03 -15.97
CA ASP A 49 2.94 10.04 -17.34
C ASP A 49 3.70 9.09 -18.28
N PHE A 50 5.00 8.92 -18.08
CA PHE A 50 5.81 8.01 -18.88
C PHE A 50 5.37 6.54 -18.73
N LEU A 51 4.96 6.12 -17.52
CA LEU A 51 4.44 4.78 -17.27
C LEU A 51 3.10 4.57 -17.95
N TRP A 52 2.28 5.63 -18.02
CA TRP A 52 0.99 5.59 -18.72
C TRP A 52 1.16 5.45 -20.23
N GLU A 53 2.11 6.18 -20.82
CA GLU A 53 2.42 6.06 -22.24
C GLU A 53 3.05 4.70 -22.58
N GLU A 54 3.94 4.19 -21.72
CA GLU A 54 4.50 2.83 -21.85
C GLU A 54 3.39 1.77 -21.86
N ALA A 55 2.46 1.83 -20.90
CA ALA A 55 1.33 0.90 -20.84
C ALA A 55 0.46 0.96 -22.11
N LYS A 56 0.20 2.16 -22.66
CA LYS A 56 -0.54 2.30 -23.93
C LYS A 56 0.21 1.70 -25.11
N GLU A 57 1.53 1.85 -25.16
CA GLU A 57 2.34 1.24 -26.20
C GLU A 57 2.31 -0.28 -26.13
N ASP A 58 2.42 -0.86 -24.93
CA ASP A 58 2.39 -2.31 -24.74
C ASP A 58 1.02 -2.90 -25.14
N ILE A 59 -0.07 -2.19 -24.82
CA ILE A 59 -1.42 -2.56 -25.30
C ILE A 59 -1.45 -2.56 -26.83
N LYS A 60 -0.93 -1.51 -27.48
CA LYS A 60 -0.88 -1.41 -28.95
C LYS A 60 -0.02 -2.51 -29.58
N LYS A 61 1.08 -2.91 -28.92
CA LYS A 61 1.99 -3.96 -29.36
C LYS A 61 1.46 -5.37 -29.06
N GLY A 62 0.35 -5.50 -28.33
CA GLY A 62 -0.19 -6.80 -27.91
C GLY A 62 0.67 -7.51 -26.87
N GLN A 63 1.46 -6.76 -26.10
CA GLN A 63 2.36 -7.27 -25.06
C GLN A 63 1.66 -7.39 -23.70
N THR A 64 0.36 -7.15 -23.64
CA THR A 64 -0.47 -7.26 -22.43
C THR A 64 -1.29 -8.55 -22.42
N ARG A 65 -1.58 -9.07 -21.22
CA ARG A 65 -2.54 -10.17 -21.02
C ARG A 65 -3.90 -9.62 -20.60
N PRO A 66 -5.03 -10.19 -21.07
CA PRO A 66 -6.35 -9.86 -20.55
C PRO A 66 -6.42 -10.07 -19.04
N LEU A 67 -7.11 -9.16 -18.35
CA LEU A 67 -7.25 -9.24 -16.90
C LEU A 67 -8.08 -10.47 -16.48
N ASP A 68 -9.10 -10.82 -17.26
CA ASP A 68 -9.96 -11.98 -16.98
C ASP A 68 -9.17 -13.31 -17.03
N GLU A 69 -8.22 -13.43 -17.94
CA GLU A 69 -7.29 -14.58 -18.02
C GLU A 69 -6.44 -14.69 -16.76
N VAL A 70 -5.93 -13.56 -16.25
CA VAL A 70 -5.11 -13.51 -15.03
C VAL A 70 -5.95 -13.83 -13.79
N LEU A 71 -7.21 -13.39 -13.77
CA LEU A 71 -8.14 -13.61 -12.65
C LEU A 71 -8.87 -14.96 -12.73
N GLY A 72 -8.67 -15.74 -13.81
CA GLY A 72 -9.31 -17.03 -14.02
C GLY A 72 -10.83 -16.92 -14.20
N ARG A 73 -11.30 -15.87 -14.89
CA ARG A 73 -12.72 -15.57 -15.11
C ARG A 73 -13.22 -15.87 -16.53
N ASP A 74 -12.41 -16.56 -17.33
CA ASP A 74 -12.68 -16.94 -18.72
C ASP A 74 -13.74 -18.05 -18.86
#